data_AF-A0AB34T904-F1
#
_entry.id   AF-A0AB34T904-F1
#
_cell.length_a   1.000
_cell.length_b   1.000
_cell.length_c   1.000
_cell.angle_alpha   90.00
_cell.angle_beta   90.00
_cell.angle_gamma   90.00
#
_symmetry.space_group_name_H-M   'P 1'
#
loop_
_entity.id
_entity.type
_entity.pdbx_description
1 polymer ?
#
loop_
_entity_poly.entity_id
_entity_poly.type
_entity_poly.pdbx_seq_one_letter_code
_entity_poly.pdbx_strand_id
1 'polypeptide(L)'
;MREPYAVEFRISDMLWQTTVGGESIEDRARTRARLRAQARGVWGEAKRHGAYRVERYMMIVHVGGRTESPVLAAETLKPVIDAGTDMGLWPDDDPEHRLMTLYARDPRRMQGRGALIHVTVVECAVDWSGWDCLHWLLASTGAGARGVLPVLSIPDALWLTSNMRLPAGQRQDRQSAVMRLAEPVWREQGGLGAHVLAVAAVSYPDARYYGDPDNTAETVTAMYGTGVALGKVPAVPEVFAFMLNPVQCDPHSHLVQLACVTVPIGWSVLSTLLAGGTG
;
A
#
# COMPACT_ATOMS: atom_id res chain seq x y z
N MET A 1 -3.40 -24.12 3.14
CA MET A 1 -2.97 -22.93 2.37
C MET A 1 -1.72 -23.31 1.61
N ARG A 2 -1.57 -22.97 0.32
CA ARG A 2 -0.32 -23.25 -0.41
C ARG A 2 0.79 -22.33 0.07
N GLU A 3 2.04 -22.75 -0.13
CA GLU A 3 3.20 -21.92 0.22
C GLU A 3 3.20 -20.61 -0.58
N PRO A 4 3.40 -19.46 0.07
CA PRO A 4 3.52 -18.19 -0.62
C PRO A 4 4.65 -18.20 -1.65
N TYR A 5 4.47 -17.48 -2.75
CA TYR A 5 5.54 -17.26 -3.73
C TYR A 5 5.96 -15.79 -3.76
N ALA A 6 7.21 -15.54 -4.10
CA ALA A 6 7.78 -14.20 -4.20
C ALA A 6 8.40 -13.97 -5.58
N VAL A 7 8.20 -12.78 -6.14
CA VAL A 7 8.70 -12.38 -7.45
C VAL A 7 9.47 -11.07 -7.36
N GLU A 8 10.66 -11.06 -7.94
CA GLU A 8 11.56 -9.90 -7.97
C GLU A 8 11.36 -9.08 -9.26
N PHE A 9 11.19 -7.77 -9.09
CA PHE A 9 11.13 -6.80 -10.18
C PHE A 9 12.28 -5.79 -10.02
N ARG A 10 13.07 -5.63 -11.09
CA ARG A 10 14.09 -4.59 -11.18
C ARG A 10 13.51 -3.40 -11.92
N ILE A 11 13.31 -2.29 -11.21
CA ILE A 11 12.72 -1.07 -11.76
C ILE A 11 13.85 -0.06 -11.97
N SER A 12 14.04 0.38 -13.21
CA SER A 12 15.02 1.44 -13.49
C SER A 12 14.55 2.78 -12.92
N ASP A 13 15.48 3.70 -12.66
CA ASP A 13 15.14 5.07 -12.21
C ASP A 13 14.18 5.79 -13.18
N MET A 14 14.27 5.49 -14.48
CA MET A 14 13.39 6.08 -15.51
C MET A 14 11.94 5.59 -15.46
N LEU A 15 11.70 4.48 -14.76
CA LEU A 15 10.37 3.91 -14.57
C LEU A 15 9.89 4.06 -13.11
N TRP A 16 10.69 4.67 -12.24
CA TRP A 16 10.31 4.87 -10.84
C TRP A 16 9.38 6.07 -10.72
N GLN A 17 8.16 5.80 -10.27
CA GLN A 17 7.14 6.82 -10.01
C GLN A 17 6.69 6.77 -8.56
N THR A 18 6.41 7.94 -7.99
CA THR A 18 6.00 8.05 -6.58
C THR A 18 4.66 8.75 -6.44
N THR A 19 3.99 8.55 -5.30
CA THR A 19 2.73 9.23 -4.97
C THR A 19 2.86 10.76 -4.87
N VAL A 20 4.07 11.28 -4.75
CA VAL A 20 4.38 12.72 -4.69
C VAL A 20 5.10 13.22 -5.95
N GLY A 21 5.13 12.40 -7.01
CA GLY A 21 5.81 12.72 -8.26
C GLY A 21 5.24 13.94 -8.98
N GLY A 22 6.06 14.62 -9.79
CA GLY A 22 5.70 15.83 -10.53
C GLY A 22 5.40 15.60 -12.01
N GLU A 23 5.25 14.35 -12.45
CA GLU A 23 5.14 14.00 -13.86
C GLU A 23 3.82 14.49 -14.48
N SER A 24 3.90 14.81 -15.78
CA SER A 24 2.73 15.09 -16.62
C SER A 24 1.81 13.87 -16.72
N ILE A 25 0.57 14.10 -17.13
CA ILE A 25 -0.40 13.01 -17.33
C ILE A 25 0.12 12.06 -18.41
N GLU A 26 0.68 12.61 -19.49
CA GLU A 26 1.21 11.86 -20.62
C GLU A 26 2.42 11.01 -20.24
N ASP A 27 3.36 11.58 -19.48
CA ASP A 27 4.57 10.86 -19.08
C ASP A 27 4.28 9.79 -18.05
N ARG A 28 3.34 10.04 -17.12
CA ARG A 28 2.84 9.01 -16.19
C ARG A 28 2.16 7.87 -16.94
N ALA A 29 1.28 8.16 -17.88
CA ALA A 29 0.62 7.13 -18.70
C ALA A 29 1.64 6.30 -19.50
N ARG A 30 2.63 6.95 -20.12
CA ARG A 30 3.70 6.30 -20.88
C ARG A 30 4.55 5.40 -19.98
N THR A 31 4.90 5.87 -18.80
CA THR A 31 5.72 5.14 -17.82
C THR A 31 4.98 3.92 -17.31
N ARG A 32 3.70 4.06 -16.93
CA ARG A 32 2.84 2.94 -16.55
C ARG A 32 2.70 1.89 -17.65
N ALA A 33 2.52 2.29 -18.90
CA ALA A 33 2.44 1.35 -20.02
C ALA A 33 3.73 0.53 -20.18
N ARG A 34 4.90 1.18 -20.03
CA ARG A 34 6.21 0.50 -20.08
C ARG A 34 6.41 -0.44 -18.89
N LEU A 35 6.08 0.01 -17.68
CA LEU A 35 6.12 -0.81 -16.47
C LEU A 35 5.24 -2.06 -16.60
N ARG A 36 3.98 -1.89 -17.01
CA ARG A 36 3.03 -3.00 -17.19
C ARG A 36 3.53 -4.00 -18.25
N ALA A 37 4.10 -3.51 -19.35
CA ALA A 37 4.71 -4.38 -20.36
C ALA A 37 5.91 -5.18 -19.82
N GLN A 38 6.81 -4.54 -19.06
CA GLN A 38 7.93 -5.22 -18.41
C GLN A 38 7.43 -6.25 -17.38
N ALA A 39 6.47 -5.87 -16.54
CA ALA A 39 5.93 -6.70 -15.48
C ALA A 39 5.23 -7.95 -16.01
N ARG A 40 4.52 -7.87 -17.15
CA ARG A 40 3.95 -9.07 -17.81
C ARG A 40 5.01 -10.12 -18.13
N GLY A 41 6.19 -9.69 -18.59
CA GLY A 41 7.30 -10.61 -18.85
C GLY A 41 7.80 -11.31 -17.58
N VAL A 42 7.96 -10.54 -16.49
CA VAL A 42 8.40 -11.08 -15.18
C VAL A 42 7.35 -12.02 -14.58
N TRP A 43 6.06 -11.67 -14.61
CA TRP A 43 4.99 -12.55 -14.15
C TRP A 43 4.84 -13.80 -15.01
N GLY A 44 4.96 -13.67 -16.33
CA GLY A 44 4.98 -14.81 -17.24
C GLY A 44 6.10 -15.79 -16.90
N GLU A 45 7.27 -15.27 -16.54
CA GLU A 45 8.39 -16.09 -16.08
C GLU A 45 8.14 -16.74 -14.72
N ALA A 46 7.58 -16.01 -13.77
CA ALA A 46 7.20 -16.56 -12.47
C ALA A 46 6.21 -17.72 -12.62
N LYS A 47 5.21 -17.60 -13.52
CA LYS A 47 4.26 -18.69 -13.84
C LYS A 47 4.96 -19.92 -14.38
N ARG A 48 5.94 -19.76 -15.29
CA ARG A 48 6.75 -20.88 -15.80
C ARG A 48 7.55 -21.56 -14.69
N HIS A 49 7.91 -20.84 -13.65
CA HIS A 49 8.63 -21.33 -12.47
C HIS A 49 7.71 -21.74 -11.30
N GLY A 50 6.40 -21.87 -11.53
CA GLY A 50 5.48 -22.45 -10.55
C GLY A 50 4.66 -21.45 -9.73
N ALA A 51 4.73 -20.14 -10.01
CA ALA A 51 3.77 -19.20 -9.46
C ALA A 51 2.35 -19.59 -9.90
N TYR A 52 1.46 -19.75 -8.94
CA TYR A 52 0.11 -20.27 -9.15
C TYR A 52 -0.94 -19.18 -9.01
N ARG A 53 -2.11 -19.43 -9.61
CA ARG A 53 -3.25 -18.53 -9.51
C ARG A 53 -3.87 -18.56 -8.11
N VAL A 54 -4.15 -17.38 -7.56
CA VAL A 54 -4.83 -17.17 -6.28
C VAL A 54 -6.16 -16.47 -6.51
N GLU A 55 -7.16 -16.76 -5.67
CA GLU A 55 -8.50 -16.14 -5.76
C GLU A 55 -8.70 -15.06 -4.69
N ARG A 56 -8.20 -15.30 -3.47
CA ARG A 56 -8.14 -14.32 -2.38
C ARG A 56 -6.71 -14.27 -1.85
N TYR A 57 -6.14 -13.09 -1.69
CA TYR A 57 -4.73 -12.97 -1.35
C TYR A 57 -4.37 -11.67 -0.62
N MET A 58 -3.26 -11.73 0.13
CA MET A 58 -2.51 -10.57 0.58
C MET A 58 -1.27 -10.40 -0.29
N MET A 59 -0.83 -9.16 -0.44
CA MET A 59 0.40 -8.84 -1.15
C MET A 59 1.37 -8.11 -0.21
N ILE A 60 2.55 -8.68 0.01
CA ILE A 60 3.62 -8.05 0.79
C ILE A 60 4.71 -7.58 -0.18
N VAL A 61 4.95 -6.28 -0.18
CA VAL A 61 5.83 -5.58 -1.12
C VAL A 61 7.03 -5.03 -0.37
N HIS A 62 8.20 -5.61 -0.63
CA HIS A 62 9.46 -5.08 -0.12
C HIS A 62 10.11 -4.19 -1.16
N VAL A 63 10.47 -2.97 -0.75
CA VAL A 63 11.09 -1.96 -1.61
C VAL A 63 12.54 -1.75 -1.19
N GLY A 64 13.47 -2.14 -2.05
CA GLY A 64 14.92 -2.00 -1.89
C GLY A 64 15.54 -0.94 -2.80
N GLY A 65 16.74 -0.48 -2.45
CA GLY A 65 17.51 0.49 -3.24
C GLY A 65 17.04 1.94 -3.18
N ARG A 66 16.01 2.23 -2.37
CA ARG A 66 15.43 3.57 -2.18
C ARG A 66 15.54 3.99 -0.72
N THR A 67 15.63 5.29 -0.45
CA THR A 67 15.71 5.85 0.91
C THR A 67 14.37 6.38 1.40
N GLU A 68 13.51 6.81 0.48
CA GLU A 68 12.16 7.29 0.79
C GLU A 68 11.24 6.17 1.30
N SER A 69 10.13 6.54 1.93
CA SER A 69 9.18 5.57 2.51
C SER A 69 8.67 4.57 1.45
N PRO A 70 8.64 3.25 1.74
CA PRO A 70 8.20 2.22 0.79
C PRO A 70 6.79 2.44 0.21
N VAL A 71 5.88 3.04 0.99
CA VAL A 71 4.50 3.34 0.55
C VAL A 71 4.45 4.27 -0.67
N LEU A 72 5.46 5.12 -0.85
CA LEU A 72 5.51 6.03 -1.99
C LEU A 72 5.66 5.26 -3.32
N ALA A 73 6.09 4.00 -3.28
CA ALA A 73 6.19 3.11 -4.42
C ALA A 73 4.83 2.62 -4.96
N ALA A 74 3.71 2.89 -4.26
CA ALA A 74 2.37 2.46 -4.69
C ALA A 74 2.07 2.83 -6.15
N GLU A 75 2.57 4.00 -6.57
CA GLU A 75 2.40 4.47 -7.94
C GLU A 75 3.18 3.64 -8.97
N THR A 76 4.39 3.19 -8.63
CA THR A 76 5.16 2.24 -9.43
C THR A 76 4.53 0.85 -9.41
N LEU A 77 3.95 0.45 -8.27
CA LEU A 77 3.44 -0.90 -8.06
C LEU A 77 2.13 -1.16 -8.83
N LYS A 78 1.24 -0.16 -8.98
CA LYS A 78 -0.04 -0.36 -9.67
C LYS A 78 0.09 -1.08 -11.04
N PRO A 79 0.90 -0.59 -12.01
CA PRO A 79 1.05 -1.30 -13.28
C PRO A 79 1.71 -2.69 -13.15
N VAL A 80 2.45 -2.96 -12.07
CA VAL A 80 3.00 -4.30 -11.77
C VAL A 80 1.88 -5.24 -11.34
N ILE A 81 0.95 -4.78 -10.51
CA ILE A 81 -0.22 -5.56 -10.07
C ILE A 81 -1.17 -5.79 -11.25
N ASP A 82 -1.51 -4.75 -12.01
CA ASP A 82 -2.36 -4.86 -13.19
C ASP A 82 -1.81 -5.94 -14.16
N ALA A 83 -0.49 -6.02 -14.31
CA ALA A 83 0.16 -7.03 -15.15
C ALA A 83 -0.02 -8.46 -14.61
N GLY A 84 -0.17 -8.65 -13.30
CA GLY A 84 -0.47 -9.97 -12.72
C GLY A 84 -1.87 -10.43 -13.09
N THR A 85 -2.85 -9.50 -13.11
CA THR A 85 -4.19 -9.74 -13.66
C THR A 85 -4.12 -10.10 -15.14
N ASP A 86 -3.37 -9.33 -15.95
CA ASP A 86 -3.17 -9.63 -17.38
C ASP A 86 -2.60 -11.04 -17.61
N MET A 87 -1.74 -11.50 -16.70
CA MET A 87 -1.11 -12.82 -16.75
C MET A 87 -1.96 -13.91 -16.07
N GLY A 88 -3.14 -13.58 -15.53
CA GLY A 88 -4.07 -14.54 -14.91
C GLY A 88 -3.56 -15.18 -13.63
N LEU A 89 -2.74 -14.47 -12.86
CA LEU A 89 -2.31 -14.88 -11.51
C LEU A 89 -3.39 -14.65 -10.45
N TRP A 90 -4.34 -13.75 -10.73
CA TRP A 90 -5.55 -13.53 -9.96
C TRP A 90 -6.67 -13.02 -10.89
N PRO A 91 -7.95 -13.06 -10.47
CA PRO A 91 -9.07 -12.62 -11.29
C PRO A 91 -9.08 -11.11 -11.50
N ASP A 92 -8.89 -10.36 -10.42
CA ASP A 92 -8.79 -8.90 -10.40
C ASP A 92 -7.92 -8.43 -9.22
N ASP A 93 -7.60 -7.13 -9.18
CA ASP A 93 -6.83 -6.50 -8.10
C ASP A 93 -7.68 -5.68 -7.11
N ASP A 94 -9.00 -5.82 -7.22
CA ASP A 94 -9.98 -5.21 -6.33
C ASP A 94 -9.99 -5.83 -4.91
N PRO A 95 -10.73 -5.24 -3.95
CA PRO A 95 -10.83 -5.78 -2.59
C PRO A 95 -11.54 -7.12 -2.44
N GLU A 96 -12.27 -7.59 -3.45
CA GLU A 96 -12.87 -8.93 -3.41
C GLU A 96 -11.77 -9.97 -3.46
N HIS A 97 -10.72 -9.73 -4.24
CA HIS A 97 -9.61 -10.66 -4.44
C HIS A 97 -8.38 -10.29 -3.61
N ARG A 98 -7.99 -9.02 -3.58
CA ARG A 98 -6.81 -8.51 -2.88
C ARG A 98 -7.20 -7.87 -1.55
N LEU A 99 -7.08 -8.65 -0.48
CA LEU A 99 -7.58 -8.28 0.84
C LEU A 99 -6.73 -7.21 1.53
N MET A 100 -5.42 -7.21 1.27
CA MET A 100 -4.48 -6.25 1.83
C MET A 100 -3.21 -6.14 0.98
N THR A 101 -2.73 -4.91 0.77
CA THR A 101 -1.37 -4.65 0.24
C THR A 101 -0.51 -4.04 1.35
N LEU A 102 0.68 -4.59 1.60
CA LEU A 102 1.61 -4.13 2.62
C LEU A 102 2.92 -3.67 1.94
N TYR A 103 3.42 -2.50 2.31
CA TYR A 103 4.67 -1.93 1.82
C TYR A 103 5.69 -1.89 2.97
N ALA A 104 6.84 -2.52 2.78
CA ALA A 104 7.93 -2.60 3.75
C ALA A 104 9.27 -2.29 3.08
N ARG A 105 10.28 -1.91 3.88
CA ARG A 105 11.65 -1.76 3.39
C ARG A 105 12.23 -3.14 3.11
N ASP A 106 12.85 -3.33 1.95
CA ASP A 106 13.74 -4.48 1.78
C ASP A 106 15.05 -4.23 2.56
N PRO A 107 15.40 -5.06 3.55
CA PRO A 107 16.64 -4.89 4.32
C PRO A 107 17.90 -5.22 3.51
N ARG A 108 17.77 -5.89 2.35
CA ARG A 108 18.91 -6.27 1.52
C ARG A 108 19.52 -5.05 0.85
N ARG A 109 20.86 -4.97 0.88
CA ARG A 109 21.59 -3.96 0.12
C ARG A 109 21.45 -4.25 -1.37
N MET A 110 20.92 -3.27 -2.11
CA MET A 110 20.88 -3.34 -3.56
C MET A 110 22.25 -2.99 -4.15
N GLN A 111 22.70 -3.77 -5.14
CA GLN A 111 23.83 -3.40 -5.99
C GLN A 111 23.30 -2.82 -7.31
N GLY A 112 23.82 -1.67 -7.74
CA GLY A 112 23.42 -0.99 -8.98
C GLY A 112 22.46 0.18 -8.78
N ARG A 113 21.93 0.71 -9.89
CA ARG A 113 20.95 1.83 -9.93
C ARG A 113 19.52 1.31 -10.04
N GLY A 114 18.54 2.16 -9.71
CA GLY A 114 17.12 1.80 -9.73
C GLY A 114 16.55 1.40 -8.37
N ALA A 115 15.47 0.63 -8.41
CA ALA A 115 14.79 0.04 -7.27
C ALA A 115 14.59 -1.46 -7.46
N LEU A 116 14.50 -2.17 -6.34
CA LEU A 116 14.16 -3.58 -6.28
C LEU A 116 12.80 -3.71 -5.60
N ILE A 117 11.85 -4.36 -6.26
CA ILE A 117 10.54 -4.65 -5.67
C ILE A 117 10.42 -6.17 -5.56
N HIS A 118 10.24 -6.68 -4.35
CA HIS A 118 9.83 -8.07 -4.14
C HIS A 118 8.38 -8.13 -3.75
N VAL A 119 7.58 -8.75 -4.60
CA VAL A 119 6.15 -8.98 -4.37
C VAL A 119 5.99 -10.41 -3.87
N THR A 120 5.61 -10.57 -2.61
CA THR A 120 5.20 -11.85 -2.04
C THR A 120 3.69 -11.96 -2.07
N VAL A 121 3.18 -13.01 -2.70
CA VAL A 121 1.74 -13.29 -2.81
C VAL A 121 1.39 -14.40 -1.84
N VAL A 122 0.44 -14.12 -0.94
CA VAL A 122 -0.01 -15.01 0.12
C VAL A 122 -1.46 -15.36 -0.13
N GLU A 123 -1.74 -16.60 -0.52
CA GLU A 123 -3.12 -17.10 -0.67
C GLU A 123 -3.83 -17.01 0.69
N CYS A 124 -5.03 -16.44 0.73
CA CYS A 124 -5.84 -16.32 1.94
C CYS A 124 -6.98 -17.34 1.92
N ALA A 125 -7.53 -17.64 3.09
CA ALA A 125 -8.71 -18.51 3.15
C ALA A 125 -9.91 -17.83 2.47
N VAL A 126 -10.84 -18.64 1.94
CA VAL A 126 -11.97 -18.16 1.13
C VAL A 126 -12.90 -17.22 1.90
N ASP A 127 -12.96 -17.39 3.22
CA ASP A 127 -13.78 -16.63 4.16
C ASP A 127 -13.07 -15.41 4.75
N TRP A 128 -11.77 -15.23 4.47
CA TRP A 128 -11.03 -14.07 4.96
C TRP A 128 -11.48 -12.77 4.29
N SER A 129 -11.52 -11.73 5.10
CA SER A 129 -11.65 -10.33 4.73
C SER A 129 -10.37 -9.56 5.03
N GLY A 130 -10.30 -8.28 4.64
CA GLY A 130 -9.21 -7.39 5.04
C GLY A 130 -9.05 -7.27 6.57
N TRP A 131 -10.12 -7.47 7.34
CA TRP A 131 -10.06 -7.45 8.81
C TRP A 131 -9.34 -8.68 9.38
N ASP A 132 -9.50 -9.85 8.76
CA ASP A 132 -8.76 -11.05 9.16
C ASP A 132 -7.27 -10.88 8.88
N CYS A 133 -6.92 -10.26 7.74
CA CYS A 133 -5.55 -9.84 7.43
C CYS A 133 -5.00 -8.84 8.46
N LEU A 134 -5.82 -7.88 8.90
CA LEU A 134 -5.43 -6.93 9.95
C LEU A 134 -5.21 -7.64 11.29
N HIS A 135 -6.11 -8.55 11.69
CA HIS A 135 -5.96 -9.33 12.92
C HIS A 135 -4.68 -10.17 12.89
N TRP A 136 -4.40 -10.85 11.77
CA TRP A 136 -3.15 -11.56 11.55
C TRP A 136 -1.93 -10.65 11.70
N LEU A 137 -1.95 -9.47 11.09
CA LEU A 137 -0.85 -8.51 11.17
C LEU A 137 -0.66 -8.00 12.61
N LEU A 138 -1.74 -7.58 13.27
CA LEU A 138 -1.70 -7.01 14.62
C LEU A 138 -1.31 -8.04 15.70
N ALA A 139 -1.60 -9.33 15.49
CA ALA A 139 -1.18 -10.40 16.40
C ALA A 139 0.36 -10.43 16.59
N SER A 140 1.12 -9.93 15.62
CA SER A 140 2.59 -9.90 15.69
C SER A 140 3.20 -8.67 16.38
N THR A 141 2.38 -7.74 16.86
CA THR A 141 2.85 -6.46 17.42
C THR A 141 3.27 -6.54 18.89
N GLY A 142 2.91 -7.64 19.57
CA GLY A 142 3.19 -7.87 20.98
C GLY A 142 2.18 -7.23 21.93
N ALA A 143 2.04 -7.80 23.13
CA ALA A 143 1.00 -7.43 24.10
C ALA A 143 1.11 -5.99 24.64
N GLY A 144 2.27 -5.35 24.52
CA GLY A 144 2.51 -3.97 24.98
C GLY A 144 2.31 -2.90 23.89
N ALA A 145 1.78 -3.28 22.72
CA ALA A 145 1.61 -2.36 21.61
C ALA A 145 0.67 -1.20 21.97
N ARG A 146 1.10 0.02 21.66
CA ARG A 146 0.28 1.25 21.78
C ARG A 146 -0.10 1.69 20.39
N GLY A 147 -1.27 2.32 20.24
CA GLY A 147 -1.71 2.81 18.94
C GLY A 147 -2.46 4.11 19.01
N VAL A 148 -2.60 4.73 17.84
CA VAL A 148 -3.48 5.86 17.57
C VAL A 148 -4.33 5.53 16.34
N LEU A 149 -5.51 6.15 16.25
CA LEU A 149 -6.42 5.97 15.13
C LEU A 149 -6.92 7.33 14.62
N PRO A 150 -6.08 8.12 13.95
CA PRO A 150 -6.56 9.26 13.17
C PRO A 150 -7.60 8.80 12.14
N VAL A 151 -8.78 9.41 12.19
CA VAL A 151 -9.89 9.17 11.26
C VAL A 151 -10.19 10.47 10.52
N LEU A 152 -10.22 10.41 9.19
CA LEU A 152 -10.44 11.58 8.36
C LEU A 152 -11.52 11.30 7.32
N SER A 153 -12.56 12.15 7.30
CA SER A 153 -13.48 12.24 6.18
C SER A 153 -12.95 13.23 5.15
N ILE A 154 -12.87 12.81 3.90
CA ILE A 154 -12.22 13.52 2.79
C ILE A 154 -13.27 13.74 1.70
N PRO A 155 -13.60 15.00 1.37
CA PRO A 155 -14.54 15.29 0.28
C PRO A 155 -14.03 14.77 -1.07
N ASP A 156 -14.93 14.33 -1.95
CA ASP A 156 -14.62 13.86 -3.31
C ASP A 156 -13.73 14.85 -4.09
N ALA A 157 -13.95 16.15 -3.89
CA ALA A 157 -13.19 17.21 -4.54
C ALA A 157 -11.68 17.18 -4.21
N LEU A 158 -11.31 16.61 -3.07
CA LEU A 158 -9.92 16.47 -2.60
C LEU A 158 -9.39 15.05 -2.72
N TRP A 159 -10.27 14.07 -2.95
CA TRP A 159 -9.91 12.68 -3.15
C TRP A 159 -8.98 12.54 -4.35
N LEU A 160 -7.85 11.85 -4.14
CA LEU A 160 -6.88 11.50 -5.17
C LEU A 160 -6.80 9.99 -5.29
N THR A 161 -6.90 9.51 -6.52
CA THR A 161 -6.63 8.11 -6.87
C THR A 161 -5.63 8.03 -8.02
N SER A 162 -4.92 6.91 -8.08
CA SER A 162 -3.97 6.54 -9.13
C SER A 162 -4.59 6.64 -10.54
N ASN A 163 -5.90 6.44 -10.69
CA ASN A 163 -6.60 6.46 -11.98
C ASN A 163 -6.92 7.87 -12.49
N MET A 164 -6.78 8.91 -11.65
CA MET A 164 -7.11 10.27 -12.02
C MET A 164 -6.12 10.87 -13.03
N ARG A 165 -6.65 11.55 -14.03
CA ARG A 165 -5.88 12.30 -15.03
C ARG A 165 -5.86 13.78 -14.67
N LEU A 166 -5.14 14.10 -13.61
CA LEU A 166 -4.99 15.47 -13.11
C LEU A 166 -3.57 16.00 -13.38
N PRO A 167 -3.40 17.28 -13.75
CA PRO A 167 -2.10 17.92 -13.80
C PRO A 167 -1.39 17.85 -12.45
N ALA A 168 -0.06 17.75 -12.45
CA ALA A 168 0.74 17.61 -11.24
C ALA A 168 0.45 18.69 -10.19
N GLY A 169 0.33 19.96 -10.61
CA GLY A 169 -0.01 21.07 -9.71
C GLY A 169 -1.36 20.87 -8.99
N GLN A 170 -2.40 20.43 -9.71
CA GLN A 170 -3.70 20.16 -9.09
C GLN A 170 -3.65 18.98 -8.10
N ARG A 171 -2.82 17.97 -8.36
CA ARG A 171 -2.61 16.88 -7.39
C ARG A 171 -1.91 17.41 -6.14
N GLN A 172 -0.87 18.21 -6.29
CA GLN A 172 -0.15 18.82 -5.17
C GLN A 172 -1.05 19.74 -4.33
N ASP A 173 -1.92 20.53 -4.98
CA ASP A 173 -2.90 21.38 -4.30
C ASP A 173 -3.88 20.55 -3.45
N ARG A 174 -4.38 19.43 -4.00
CA ARG A 174 -5.24 18.49 -3.29
C ARG A 174 -4.52 17.78 -2.15
N GLN A 175 -3.29 17.30 -2.35
CA GLN A 175 -2.47 16.71 -1.28
C GLN A 175 -2.28 17.73 -0.14
N SER A 176 -1.94 18.98 -0.46
CA SER A 176 -1.79 20.05 0.52
C SER A 176 -3.11 20.35 1.26
N ALA A 177 -4.25 20.28 0.59
CA ALA A 177 -5.57 20.43 1.21
C ALA A 177 -5.89 19.28 2.16
N VAL A 178 -5.61 18.03 1.76
CA VAL A 178 -5.74 16.84 2.63
C VAL A 178 -4.85 16.99 3.86
N MET A 179 -3.61 17.46 3.70
CA MET A 179 -2.71 17.69 4.83
C MET A 179 -3.28 18.69 5.84
N ARG A 180 -3.88 19.79 5.37
CA ARG A 180 -4.55 20.79 6.21
C ARG A 180 -5.76 20.21 6.95
N LEU A 181 -6.55 19.36 6.29
CA LEU A 181 -7.68 18.66 6.93
C LEU A 181 -7.21 17.65 7.98
N ALA A 182 -6.09 16.98 7.74
CA ALA A 182 -5.54 15.98 8.64
C ALA A 182 -4.87 16.59 9.89
N GLU A 183 -4.46 17.86 9.85
CA GLU A 183 -3.71 18.51 10.93
C GLU A 183 -4.43 18.50 12.29
N PRO A 184 -5.68 18.98 12.42
CA PRO A 184 -6.39 18.94 13.70
C PRO A 184 -6.53 17.51 14.23
N VAL A 185 -6.86 16.55 13.34
CA VAL A 185 -7.01 15.13 13.71
C VAL A 185 -5.71 14.58 14.30
N TRP A 186 -4.55 14.91 13.71
CA TRP A 186 -3.25 14.47 14.19
C TRP A 186 -2.78 15.19 15.46
N ARG A 187 -3.16 16.45 15.67
CA ARG A 187 -2.81 17.19 16.89
C ARG A 187 -3.39 16.55 18.15
N GLU A 188 -4.57 15.93 18.03
CA GLU A 188 -5.25 15.20 19.10
C GLU A 188 -4.60 13.85 19.42
N GLN A 189 -3.77 13.31 18.53
CA GLN A 189 -3.14 12.00 18.73
C GLN A 189 -1.88 12.07 19.61
N GLY A 190 -1.59 10.97 20.31
CA GLY A 190 -0.28 10.74 20.94
C GLY A 190 0.83 10.47 19.92
N GLY A 191 2.09 10.58 20.35
CA GLY A 191 3.25 10.17 19.54
C GLY A 191 3.62 8.71 19.78
N LEU A 192 4.00 7.97 18.72
CA LEU A 192 4.29 6.53 18.78
C LEU A 192 5.79 6.16 18.72
N GLY A 193 6.67 7.12 18.46
CA GLY A 193 8.12 6.87 18.35
C GLY A 193 8.55 6.35 16.98
N ALA A 194 9.67 5.62 16.93
CA ALA A 194 10.36 5.30 15.67
C ALA A 194 9.88 4.02 14.96
N HIS A 195 9.37 3.04 15.70
CA HIS A 195 8.99 1.72 15.17
C HIS A 195 7.48 1.58 15.16
N VAL A 196 6.89 1.80 14.00
CA VAL A 196 5.45 1.88 13.80
C VAL A 196 5.05 1.07 12.58
N LEU A 197 3.96 0.31 12.70
CA LEU A 197 3.18 -0.16 11.57
C LEU A 197 2.00 0.81 11.34
N ALA A 198 1.65 1.06 10.09
CA ALA A 198 0.48 1.87 9.72
C ALA A 198 -0.44 1.05 8.82
N VAL A 199 -1.74 1.05 9.09
CA VAL A 199 -2.76 0.45 8.22
C VAL A 199 -3.82 1.49 7.90
N ALA A 200 -4.00 1.76 6.61
CA ALA A 200 -5.08 2.58 6.10
C ALA A 200 -6.26 1.69 5.70
N ALA A 201 -7.34 1.76 6.48
CA ALA A 201 -8.62 1.19 6.11
C ALA A 201 -9.46 2.26 5.40
N VAL A 202 -9.81 2.00 4.13
CA VAL A 202 -10.44 2.98 3.24
C VAL A 202 -11.91 2.63 3.00
N SER A 203 -12.81 3.57 3.28
CA SER A 203 -14.23 3.46 2.94
C SER A 203 -14.57 4.24 1.67
N TYR A 204 -15.52 3.71 0.90
CA TYR A 204 -16.07 4.35 -0.28
C TYR A 204 -17.57 4.67 -0.09
N PRO A 205 -18.08 5.73 -0.73
CA PRO A 205 -19.48 6.14 -0.58
C PRO A 205 -20.45 5.23 -1.33
N ASP A 206 -19.98 4.43 -2.29
CA ASP A 206 -20.81 3.47 -3.04
C ASP A 206 -20.23 2.06 -2.92
N ALA A 207 -20.97 1.18 -2.23
CA ALA A 207 -20.60 -0.22 -2.02
C ALA A 207 -20.58 -1.07 -3.31
N ARG A 208 -21.12 -0.55 -4.43
CA ARG A 208 -21.12 -1.24 -5.73
C ARG A 208 -19.80 -1.05 -6.49
N TYR A 209 -18.98 -0.09 -6.08
CA TYR A 209 -17.72 0.26 -6.72
C TYR A 209 -16.64 0.46 -5.66
N TYR A 210 -16.06 -0.64 -5.19
CA TYR A 210 -14.84 -0.57 -4.41
C TYR A 210 -13.67 -0.38 -5.38
N GLY A 211 -13.02 0.77 -5.30
CA GLY A 211 -11.69 0.90 -5.89
C GLY A 211 -10.66 0.18 -5.03
N ASP A 212 -9.52 -0.19 -5.62
CA ASP A 212 -8.40 -0.74 -4.85
C ASP A 212 -7.96 0.27 -3.78
N PRO A 213 -7.85 -0.13 -2.50
CA PRO A 213 -7.51 0.77 -1.41
C PRO A 213 -6.20 1.52 -1.62
N ASP A 214 -5.17 0.86 -2.18
CA ASP A 214 -3.88 1.49 -2.46
C ASP A 214 -3.88 2.39 -3.70
N ASN A 215 -4.94 2.42 -4.52
CA ASN A 215 -5.13 3.48 -5.51
C ASN A 215 -5.16 4.86 -4.86
N THR A 216 -5.55 4.92 -3.59
CA THR A 216 -5.73 6.15 -2.82
C THR A 216 -4.44 6.60 -2.15
N ALA A 217 -3.31 5.95 -2.44
CA ALA A 217 -2.03 6.19 -1.78
C ALA A 217 -1.59 7.66 -1.81
N GLU A 218 -1.88 8.44 -2.86
CA GLU A 218 -1.61 9.89 -2.86
C GLU A 218 -2.38 10.63 -1.74
N THR A 219 -3.65 10.30 -1.53
CA THR A 219 -4.46 10.86 -0.44
C THR A 219 -3.97 10.41 0.92
N VAL A 220 -3.78 9.10 1.08
CA VAL A 220 -3.43 8.48 2.36
C VAL A 220 -2.02 8.88 2.81
N THR A 221 -1.07 8.99 1.87
CA THR A 221 0.30 9.44 2.20
C THR A 221 0.34 10.92 2.54
N ALA A 222 -0.54 11.76 1.98
CA ALA A 222 -0.72 13.14 2.45
C ALA A 222 -1.24 13.18 3.90
N MET A 223 -2.27 12.39 4.23
CA MET A 223 -2.79 12.28 5.59
C MET A 223 -1.73 11.77 6.58
N TYR A 224 -0.97 10.72 6.24
CA TYR A 224 0.11 10.21 7.09
C TYR A 224 1.26 11.22 7.21
N GLY A 225 1.60 11.90 6.11
CA GLY A 225 2.64 12.92 6.06
C GLY A 225 2.41 14.08 7.02
N THR A 226 1.16 14.42 7.33
CA THR A 226 0.84 15.39 8.40
C THR A 226 1.26 14.89 9.78
N GLY A 227 1.03 13.61 10.09
CA GLY A 227 1.49 12.99 11.34
C GLY A 227 3.02 12.98 11.46
N VAL A 228 3.71 12.75 10.34
CA VAL A 228 5.18 12.84 10.24
C VAL A 228 5.65 14.26 10.50
N ALA A 229 5.06 15.26 9.83
CA ALA A 229 5.41 16.67 9.98
C ALA A 229 5.22 17.19 11.42
N LEU A 230 4.25 16.62 12.15
CA LEU A 230 3.98 16.92 13.57
C LEU A 230 4.81 16.07 14.55
N GLY A 231 5.68 15.17 14.07
CA GLY A 231 6.51 14.30 14.90
C GLY A 231 5.73 13.23 15.67
N LYS A 232 4.52 12.87 15.22
CA LYS A 232 3.66 11.87 15.87
C LYS A 232 4.01 10.44 15.46
N VAL A 233 4.47 10.25 14.23
CA VAL A 233 4.82 8.96 13.60
C VAL A 233 6.10 9.12 12.76
N PRO A 234 6.84 8.02 12.48
CA PRO A 234 8.09 8.10 11.72
C PRO A 234 7.83 8.37 10.24
N ALA A 235 8.79 9.00 9.55
CA ALA A 235 8.68 9.20 8.09
C ALA A 235 8.68 7.88 7.31
N VAL A 236 9.32 6.85 7.85
CA VAL A 236 9.40 5.50 7.29
C VAL A 236 8.88 4.53 8.35
N PRO A 237 7.62 4.08 8.27
CA PRO A 237 7.13 3.00 9.12
C PRO A 237 7.77 1.67 8.72
N GLU A 238 7.74 0.70 9.63
CA GLU A 238 8.20 -0.67 9.36
C GLU A 238 7.34 -1.34 8.29
N VAL A 239 6.04 -1.07 8.34
CA VAL A 239 5.04 -1.46 7.33
C VAL A 239 4.02 -0.34 7.15
N PHE A 240 3.62 -0.11 5.90
CA PHE A 240 2.43 0.66 5.56
C PHE A 240 1.47 -0.23 4.77
N ALA A 241 0.26 -0.46 5.26
CA ALA A 241 -0.71 -1.34 4.62
C ALA A 241 -1.98 -0.60 4.20
N PHE A 242 -2.67 -1.15 3.21
CA PHE A 242 -3.99 -0.70 2.76
C PHE A 242 -4.97 -1.86 2.77
N MET A 243 -6.19 -1.60 3.20
CA MET A 243 -7.31 -2.54 3.14
C MET A 243 -8.63 -1.78 2.91
N LEU A 244 -9.64 -2.50 2.44
CA LEU A 244 -11.00 -1.96 2.37
C LEU A 244 -11.61 -1.92 3.77
N ASN A 245 -12.23 -0.80 4.12
CA ASN A 245 -13.18 -0.72 5.22
C ASN A 245 -14.60 -0.92 4.66
N PRO A 246 -15.33 -1.98 5.05
CA PRO A 246 -16.66 -2.26 4.52
C PRO A 246 -17.72 -1.26 4.98
N VAL A 247 -17.41 -0.40 5.95
CA VAL A 247 -18.32 0.67 6.39
C VAL A 247 -18.46 1.69 5.26
N GLN A 248 -19.70 1.88 4.79
CA GLN A 248 -20.03 2.91 3.81
C GLN A 248 -19.91 4.30 4.44
N CYS A 249 -19.31 5.24 3.72
CA CYS A 249 -19.24 6.64 4.15
C CYS A 249 -20.33 7.49 3.50
N ASP A 250 -20.53 8.70 4.03
CA ASP A 250 -21.55 9.62 3.54
C ASP A 250 -21.34 9.94 2.05
N PRO A 251 -22.42 10.16 1.28
CA PRO A 251 -22.31 10.61 -0.11
C PRO A 251 -21.36 11.80 -0.27
N HIS A 252 -20.57 11.80 -1.34
CA HIS A 252 -19.56 12.83 -1.63
C HIS A 252 -18.38 12.92 -0.66
N SER A 253 -18.20 11.90 0.16
CA SER A 253 -17.05 11.78 1.07
C SER A 253 -16.44 10.39 0.99
N HIS A 254 -15.16 10.32 1.32
CA HIS A 254 -14.39 9.09 1.56
C HIS A 254 -13.88 9.10 2.99
N LEU A 255 -13.88 7.95 3.67
CA LEU A 255 -13.31 7.84 5.01
C LEU A 255 -11.98 7.10 4.96
N VAL A 256 -10.97 7.65 5.64
CA VAL A 256 -9.72 6.94 5.90
C VAL A 256 -9.56 6.78 7.41
N GLN A 257 -9.48 5.54 7.87
CA GLN A 257 -9.06 5.20 9.23
C GLN A 257 -7.61 4.74 9.18
N LEU A 258 -6.72 5.49 9.84
CA LEU A 258 -5.28 5.25 9.78
C LEU A 258 -4.79 4.71 11.12
N ALA A 259 -4.87 3.39 11.28
CA ALA A 259 -4.41 2.69 12.48
C ALA A 259 -2.88 2.67 12.51
N CYS A 260 -2.26 3.40 13.43
CA CYS A 260 -0.82 3.36 13.65
C CYS A 260 -0.55 2.65 14.98
N VAL A 261 0.33 1.66 14.99
CA VAL A 261 0.62 0.84 16.17
C VAL A 261 2.13 0.65 16.33
N THR A 262 2.63 0.74 17.56
CA THR A 262 4.05 0.48 17.85
C THR A 262 4.40 -0.98 17.63
N VAL A 263 5.59 -1.25 17.11
CA VAL A 263 6.14 -2.60 17.00
C VAL A 263 7.49 -2.73 17.72
N PRO A 264 7.91 -3.94 18.10
CA PRO A 264 9.24 -4.17 18.67
C PRO A 264 10.37 -3.77 17.72
N ILE A 265 11.52 -3.40 18.28
CA ILE A 265 12.74 -3.16 17.50
C ILE A 265 13.11 -4.45 16.76
N GLY A 266 13.40 -4.33 15.46
CA GLY A 266 13.76 -5.48 14.61
C GLY A 266 12.56 -6.33 14.17
N TRP A 267 11.33 -5.87 14.44
CA TRP A 267 10.12 -6.51 13.93
C TRP A 267 10.12 -6.53 12.39
N SER A 268 9.61 -7.61 11.80
CA SER A 268 9.46 -7.75 10.35
C SER A 268 8.19 -8.50 10.01
N VAL A 269 7.44 -8.01 9.03
CA VAL A 269 6.23 -8.69 8.52
C VAL A 269 6.51 -10.10 7.97
N LEU A 270 7.73 -10.33 7.45
CA LEU A 270 8.12 -11.66 6.99
C LEU A 270 8.26 -12.65 8.15
N SER A 271 8.71 -12.19 9.32
CA SER A 271 8.76 -13.04 10.51
C SER A 271 7.36 -13.47 10.95
N THR A 272 6.36 -12.61 10.81
CA THR A 272 4.95 -12.93 11.06
C THR A 272 4.44 -14.00 10.09
N LEU A 273 4.80 -13.90 8.81
CA LEU A 273 4.43 -14.89 7.80
C LEU A 273 5.05 -16.27 8.08
N LEU A 274 6.31 -16.31 8.51
CA LEU A 274 6.99 -17.56 8.86
C LEU A 274 6.48 -18.17 10.18
N ALA A 275 6.07 -17.34 11.14
CA ALA A 275 5.51 -17.79 12.41
C ALA A 275 4.07 -18.29 12.30
N GLY A 276 3.31 -17.82 11.30
CA GLY A 276 1.93 -18.24 11.03
C GLY A 276 1.77 -19.60 10.35
N GLY A 277 2.87 -20.31 10.04
CA GLY A 277 2.87 -21.61 9.37
C GLY A 277 2.56 -22.82 10.25
N THR A 278 2.13 -22.62 11.51
CA THR A 278 1.84 -23.72 12.46
C THR A 278 0.43 -23.67 13.07
N GLY A 279 -0.52 -23.06 12.38
CA GLY A 279 -1.94 -23.06 12.74
C GLY A 279 -2.73 -24.12 11.97
#